data_AF-A0A1H6CA54-F1
#
_entry.id   AF-A0A1H6CA54-F1
#
_cell.length_a   1.000
_cell.length_b   1.000
_cell.length_c   1.000
_cell.angle_alpha   90.00
_cell.angle_beta   90.00
_cell.angle_gamma   90.00
#
_symmetry.space_group_name_H-M   'P 1'
#
loop_
_entity.id
_entity.type
_entity.pdbx_description
1 polymer ?
#
loop_
_entity_poly.entity_id
_entity_poly.type
_entity_poly.pdbx_seq_one_letter_code
_entity_poly.pdbx_strand_id
1 'polypeptide(L)'
;MNRVWTGIRANVSTFLRTPLNVVLALLLPIVVIEGWGQAMAGLPSMPTVEAIPIELGRLLGAIFGVAIIAGLMGLAQMISARAADRRLVQTGYPPRTLLATRLAALGGVTVVVAAVNYGVLWLTISPGAPVLTFVFLVLAGLVYAFLGALVGALLPRLFEGSLVVVFLAMMDAFLSGDSPLAADVPEFVEYFPLYHPKELLQEAMFQGTYTTGDLGFVAGYLLVLLVLVTAVFGVTMRTSGGWSA
;
A
#
# COMPACT_ATOMS: atom_id res chain seq x y z
N MET A 1 8.31 -16.42 -27.82
CA MET A 1 7.49 -16.62 -26.60
C MET A 1 8.25 -16.04 -25.41
N ASN A 2 7.78 -14.94 -24.83
CA ASN A 2 8.57 -14.12 -23.89
C ASN A 2 8.83 -14.86 -22.58
N ARG A 3 10.10 -15.05 -22.21
CA ARG A 3 10.54 -15.72 -20.96
C ARG A 3 9.90 -15.10 -19.71
N VAL A 4 9.71 -13.77 -19.73
CA VAL A 4 9.01 -13.01 -18.68
C VAL A 4 7.55 -13.47 -18.53
N TRP A 5 6.84 -13.66 -19.64
CA TRP A 5 5.45 -14.11 -19.65
C TRP A 5 5.31 -15.53 -19.10
N THR A 6 6.24 -16.42 -19.46
CA THR A 6 6.25 -17.81 -18.95
C THR A 6 6.46 -17.83 -17.43
N GLY A 7 7.34 -16.98 -16.89
CA GLY A 7 7.58 -16.88 -15.44
C GLY A 7 6.38 -16.30 -14.68
N ILE A 8 5.74 -15.25 -15.20
CA ILE A 8 4.51 -14.68 -14.62
C ILE A 8 3.40 -15.74 -14.62
N ARG A 9 3.18 -16.40 -15.77
CA ARG A 9 2.16 -17.45 -15.90
C ARG A 9 2.41 -18.62 -14.96
N ALA A 10 3.67 -19.03 -14.78
CA ALA A 10 4.03 -20.09 -13.85
C ALA A 10 3.65 -19.71 -12.41
N ASN A 11 4.06 -18.54 -11.93
CA ASN A 11 3.73 -18.06 -10.58
C ASN A 11 2.22 -17.90 -10.36
N VAL A 12 1.52 -17.28 -11.31
CA VAL A 12 0.05 -17.14 -11.26
C VAL A 12 -0.61 -18.51 -11.23
N SER A 13 -0.17 -19.44 -12.08
CA SER A 13 -0.73 -20.79 -12.11
C SER A 13 -0.48 -21.56 -10.81
N THR A 14 0.70 -21.42 -10.20
CA THR A 14 1.01 -22.05 -8.91
C THR A 14 0.13 -21.47 -7.82
N PHE A 15 -0.01 -20.15 -7.77
CA PHE A 15 -0.86 -19.45 -6.81
C PHE A 15 -2.34 -19.88 -6.92
N LEU A 16 -2.86 -19.95 -8.15
CA LEU A 16 -4.24 -20.37 -8.42
C LEU A 16 -4.48 -21.87 -8.19
N ARG A 17 -3.44 -22.71 -8.28
CA ARG A 17 -3.53 -24.15 -8.04
C ARG A 17 -3.53 -24.51 -6.56
N THR A 18 -3.05 -23.62 -5.70
CA THR A 18 -3.12 -23.76 -4.25
C THR A 18 -4.44 -23.17 -3.76
N PRO A 19 -5.50 -23.98 -3.49
CA PRO A 19 -6.81 -23.47 -3.14
C PRO A 19 -6.78 -22.61 -1.88
N LEU A 20 -5.91 -22.97 -0.92
CA LEU A 20 -5.71 -22.18 0.29
C LEU A 20 -5.23 -20.75 -0.02
N ASN A 21 -4.33 -20.56 -0.99
CA ASN A 21 -3.84 -19.22 -1.32
C ASN A 21 -4.93 -18.36 -1.93
N VAL A 22 -5.76 -18.92 -2.81
CA VAL A 22 -6.89 -18.21 -3.40
C VAL A 22 -7.95 -17.88 -2.35
N VAL A 23 -8.28 -18.86 -1.49
CA VAL A 23 -9.22 -18.66 -0.38
C VAL A 23 -8.71 -17.57 0.55
N LEU A 24 -7.45 -17.63 0.99
CA LEU A 24 -6.87 -16.60 1.86
C LEU A 24 -6.82 -15.24 1.17
N ALA A 25 -6.48 -15.17 -0.12
CA ALA A 25 -6.39 -13.91 -0.85
C ALA A 25 -7.75 -13.21 -1.03
N LEU A 26 -8.85 -13.95 -1.08
CA LEU A 26 -10.20 -13.39 -1.17
C LEU A 26 -10.83 -13.20 0.22
N LEU A 27 -10.67 -14.18 1.10
CA LEU A 27 -11.28 -14.19 2.42
C LEU A 27 -10.65 -13.16 3.36
N LEU A 28 -9.33 -12.95 3.28
CA LEU A 28 -8.64 -11.99 4.15
C LEU A 28 -9.15 -10.55 3.92
N PRO A 29 -9.22 -10.02 2.68
CA PRO A 29 -9.82 -8.71 2.43
C PRO A 29 -11.27 -8.62 2.92
N ILE A 30 -12.09 -9.65 2.70
CA ILE A 30 -13.49 -9.68 3.17
C ILE A 30 -13.54 -9.57 4.70
N VAL A 31 -12.76 -10.38 5.41
CA VAL A 31 -12.73 -10.38 6.88
C VAL A 31 -12.20 -9.06 7.43
N VAL A 32 -11.17 -8.48 6.82
CA VAL A 32 -10.63 -7.19 7.25
C VAL A 32 -11.65 -6.08 7.03
N ILE A 33 -12.23 -5.98 5.83
CA ILE A 33 -13.18 -4.91 5.48
C ILE A 33 -14.45 -4.99 6.33
N GLU A 34 -15.06 -6.17 6.43
CA GLU A 34 -16.26 -6.37 7.25
C GLU A 34 -15.95 -6.24 8.74
N GLY A 35 -14.84 -6.82 9.19
CA GLY A 35 -14.42 -6.74 10.60
C GLY A 35 -14.20 -5.31 11.04
N TRP A 36 -13.55 -4.49 10.21
CA TRP A 36 -13.37 -3.06 10.47
C TRP A 36 -14.70 -2.30 10.44
N GLY A 37 -15.54 -2.55 9.44
CA GLY A 37 -16.87 -1.96 9.33
C GLY A 37 -17.72 -2.19 10.57
N GLN A 38 -17.81 -3.43 11.02
CA GLN A 38 -18.55 -3.82 12.21
C GLN A 38 -17.93 -3.26 13.49
N ALA A 39 -16.60 -3.29 13.61
CA ALA A 39 -15.90 -2.75 14.77
C ALA A 39 -16.15 -1.25 14.95
N MET A 40 -16.11 -0.48 13.85
CA MET A 40 -16.35 0.97 13.88
C MET A 40 -17.82 1.30 14.11
N ALA A 41 -18.75 0.61 13.42
CA ALA A 41 -20.18 0.82 13.60
C ALA A 41 -20.70 0.42 15.00
N GLY A 42 -19.97 -0.45 15.70
CA GLY A 42 -20.27 -0.84 17.07
C GLY A 42 -19.90 0.21 18.13
N LEU A 43 -19.16 1.27 17.76
CA LEU A 43 -18.78 2.32 18.71
C LEU A 43 -19.94 3.30 18.93
N PRO A 44 -20.33 3.57 20.19
CA PRO A 44 -21.39 4.53 20.47
C PRO A 44 -20.91 5.96 20.18
N SER A 45 -21.85 6.84 19.83
CA SER A 45 -21.59 8.28 19.78
C SER A 45 -21.16 8.78 21.15
N MET A 46 -20.09 9.57 21.19
CA MET A 46 -19.59 10.27 22.38
C MET A 46 -19.96 11.76 22.30
N PRO A 47 -19.92 12.52 23.41
CA PRO A 47 -20.30 13.94 23.40
C PRO A 47 -19.58 14.81 22.36
N THR A 48 -18.41 14.38 21.89
CA THR A 48 -17.57 15.12 20.94
C THR A 48 -17.25 14.33 19.67
N VAL A 49 -17.71 13.08 19.54
CA VAL A 49 -17.39 12.20 18.40
C VAL A 49 -18.64 11.45 17.96
N GLU A 50 -19.03 11.62 16.70
CA GLU A 50 -20.18 10.91 16.13
C GLU A 50 -19.88 9.44 15.83
N ALA A 51 -20.94 8.62 15.79
CA ALA A 51 -20.80 7.22 15.43
C ALA A 51 -20.37 7.08 13.96
N ILE A 52 -19.39 6.22 13.72
CA ILE A 52 -18.85 5.99 12.37
C ILE A 52 -19.81 5.06 11.61
N PRO A 53 -20.34 5.47 10.43
CA PRO A 53 -21.17 4.60 9.59
C PRO A 53 -20.42 3.33 9.18
N ILE A 54 -21.14 2.22 9.02
CA ILE A 54 -20.55 0.93 8.64
C ILE A 54 -19.83 1.01 7.29
N GLU A 55 -20.36 1.79 6.34
CA GLU A 55 -19.78 2.00 5.03
C GLU A 55 -18.43 2.70 5.12
N LEU A 56 -18.31 3.69 6.01
CA LEU A 56 -17.06 4.37 6.26
C LEU A 56 -16.05 3.43 6.93
N GLY A 57 -16.47 2.65 7.94
CA GLY A 57 -15.62 1.64 8.55
C GLY A 57 -15.10 0.59 7.54
N ARG A 58 -15.93 0.15 6.59
CA ARG A 58 -15.52 -0.75 5.50
C ARG A 58 -14.48 -0.10 4.58
N LEU A 59 -14.69 1.16 4.21
CA LEU A 59 -13.73 1.92 3.39
C LEU A 59 -12.38 2.05 4.09
N LEU A 60 -12.37 2.36 5.39
CA LEU A 60 -11.15 2.43 6.20
C LEU A 60 -10.46 1.06 6.35
N GLY A 61 -11.24 -0.03 6.47
CA GLY A 61 -10.71 -1.39 6.44
C GLY A 61 -10.04 -1.74 5.10
N ALA A 62 -10.62 -1.31 3.98
CA ALA A 62 -10.09 -1.57 2.65
C ALA A 62 -8.78 -0.81 2.38
N ILE A 63 -8.73 0.49 2.71
CA ILE A 63 -7.50 1.29 2.53
C ILE A 63 -6.36 0.74 3.40
N PHE A 64 -6.66 0.34 4.64
CA PHE A 64 -5.71 -0.31 5.54
C PHE A 64 -5.23 -1.67 5.00
N GLY A 65 -6.15 -2.50 4.49
CA GLY A 65 -5.83 -3.79 3.89
C GLY A 65 -4.90 -3.67 2.69
N VAL A 66 -5.18 -2.70 1.80
CA VAL A 66 -4.31 -2.40 0.66
C VAL A 66 -2.95 -1.87 1.13
N ALA A 67 -2.92 -0.97 2.10
CA ALA A 67 -1.69 -0.39 2.64
C ALA A 67 -0.76 -1.46 3.24
N ILE A 68 -1.26 -2.33 4.11
CA ILE A 68 -0.45 -3.41 4.71
C ILE A 68 0.09 -4.36 3.64
N ILE A 69 -0.77 -4.85 2.75
CA ILE A 69 -0.34 -5.86 1.77
C ILE A 69 0.65 -5.24 0.79
N ALA A 70 0.37 -4.06 0.25
CA ALA A 70 1.25 -3.39 -0.69
C ALA A 70 2.57 -2.99 -0.04
N GLY A 71 2.55 -2.51 1.21
CA GLY A 71 3.76 -2.18 1.97
C GLY A 71 4.63 -3.40 2.26
N LEU A 72 4.05 -4.51 2.72
CA LEU A 72 4.78 -5.74 2.95
C LEU A 72 5.36 -6.32 1.65
N MET A 73 4.63 -6.21 0.53
CA MET A 73 5.13 -6.61 -0.78
C MET A 73 6.30 -5.74 -1.24
N GLY A 74 6.22 -4.42 -1.06
CA GLY A 74 7.33 -3.49 -1.36
C GLY A 74 8.58 -3.82 -0.56
N LEU A 75 8.41 -4.06 0.75
CA LEU A 75 9.47 -4.50 1.65
C LEU A 75 10.12 -5.81 1.19
N ALA A 76 9.30 -6.86 1.01
CA ALA A 76 9.78 -8.19 0.66
C ALA A 76 10.46 -8.21 -0.71
N GLN A 77 9.90 -7.49 -1.69
CA GLN A 77 10.50 -7.36 -3.01
C GLN A 77 11.86 -6.68 -2.95
N MET A 78 12.01 -5.63 -2.14
CA MET A 78 13.26 -4.89 -2.01
C MET A 78 14.37 -5.72 -1.33
N ILE A 79 14.02 -6.46 -0.27
CA ILE A 79 14.96 -7.31 0.46
C ILE A 79 15.38 -8.51 -0.41
N SER A 80 14.42 -9.19 -1.05
CA SER A 80 14.70 -10.39 -1.86
C SER A 80 15.49 -10.09 -3.14
N ALA A 81 15.27 -8.93 -3.76
CA ALA A 81 15.96 -8.52 -4.97
C ALA A 81 17.44 -8.15 -4.75
N ARG A 82 17.82 -7.76 -3.53
CA ARG A 82 19.11 -7.13 -3.22
C ARG A 82 20.32 -7.94 -3.71
N ALA A 83 20.33 -9.26 -3.48
CA ALA A 83 21.44 -10.13 -3.89
C ALA A 83 21.55 -10.28 -5.41
N ALA A 84 20.41 -10.40 -6.10
CA ALA A 84 20.37 -10.51 -7.57
C ALA A 84 20.79 -9.19 -8.22
N ASP A 85 20.27 -8.07 -7.72
CA ASP A 85 20.56 -6.74 -8.26
C ASP A 85 22.05 -6.40 -8.09
N ARG A 86 22.68 -6.77 -6.96
CA ARG A 86 24.13 -6.60 -6.77
C ARG A 86 24.96 -7.35 -7.82
N ARG A 87 24.59 -8.59 -8.14
CA ARG A 87 25.27 -9.39 -9.18
C ARG A 87 25.10 -8.73 -10.56
N LEU A 88 23.92 -8.24 -10.88
CA LEU A 88 23.65 -7.57 -12.16
C LEU A 88 24.44 -6.27 -12.30
N VAL A 89 24.51 -5.45 -11.25
CA VAL A 89 25.31 -4.21 -11.24
C VAL A 89 26.80 -4.52 -11.41
N GLN A 90 27.32 -5.58 -10.77
CA GLN A 90 28.70 -6.03 -10.96
C GLN A 90 29.01 -6.46 -12.40
N THR A 91 28.01 -6.96 -13.14
CA THR A 91 28.13 -7.27 -14.57
C THR A 91 27.93 -6.07 -15.51
N GLY A 92 27.76 -4.86 -14.95
CA GLY A 92 27.63 -3.62 -15.72
C GLY A 92 26.18 -3.18 -16.01
N TYR A 93 25.16 -3.82 -15.42
CA TYR A 93 23.79 -3.36 -15.59
C TYR A 93 23.54 -2.02 -14.87
N PRO A 94 22.81 -1.07 -15.51
CA PRO A 94 22.49 0.22 -14.89
C PRO A 94 21.52 0.04 -13.71
N PRO A 95 21.87 0.52 -12.49
CA PRO A 95 21.02 0.40 -11.29
C PRO A 95 19.63 1.02 -11.46
N ARG A 96 19.52 2.10 -12.24
CA ARG A 96 18.25 2.80 -12.50
C ARG A 96 17.26 1.91 -13.25
N THR A 97 17.73 1.12 -14.20
CA THR A 97 16.87 0.20 -14.96
C THR A 97 16.39 -0.94 -14.07
N LEU A 98 17.24 -1.47 -13.20
CA LEU A 98 16.83 -2.48 -12.21
C LEU A 98 15.74 -1.92 -11.31
N LEU A 99 15.97 -0.74 -10.71
CA LEU A 99 14.98 -0.11 -9.83
C LEU A 99 13.65 0.16 -10.56
N ALA A 100 13.70 0.71 -11.79
CA ALA A 100 12.50 0.96 -12.58
C ALA A 100 11.70 -0.32 -12.83
N THR A 101 12.36 -1.44 -13.15
CA THR A 101 11.67 -2.73 -13.32
C THR A 101 11.05 -3.25 -12.03
N ARG A 102 11.69 -3.02 -10.88
CA ARG A 102 11.14 -3.39 -9.56
C ARG A 102 9.90 -2.57 -9.23
N LEU A 103 10.00 -1.25 -9.35
CA LEU A 103 8.88 -0.34 -9.07
C LEU A 103 7.71 -0.57 -10.02
N ALA A 104 7.96 -0.89 -11.30
CA ALA A 104 6.91 -1.26 -12.25
C ALA A 104 6.22 -2.58 -11.85
N ALA A 105 6.99 -3.59 -11.47
CA ALA A 105 6.43 -4.85 -10.96
C ALA A 105 5.64 -4.64 -9.66
N LEU A 106 6.15 -3.79 -8.77
CA LEU A 106 5.48 -3.43 -7.52
C LEU A 106 4.14 -2.74 -7.80
N GLY A 107 4.11 -1.76 -8.70
CA GLY A 107 2.88 -1.10 -9.11
C GLY A 107 1.84 -2.09 -9.67
N GLY A 108 2.28 -3.05 -10.48
CA GLY A 108 1.40 -4.12 -10.96
C GLY A 108 0.80 -4.97 -9.83
N VAL A 109 1.60 -5.33 -8.83
CA VAL A 109 1.11 -6.05 -7.63
C VAL A 109 0.12 -5.19 -6.84
N THR A 110 0.44 -3.91 -6.63
CA THR A 110 -0.45 -2.97 -5.94
C THR A 110 -1.81 -2.84 -6.63
N VAL A 111 -1.83 -2.75 -7.98
CA VAL A 111 -3.08 -2.72 -8.75
C VAL A 111 -3.92 -3.98 -8.52
N VAL A 112 -3.30 -5.16 -8.49
CA VAL A 112 -4.01 -6.42 -8.22
C VAL A 112 -4.57 -6.44 -6.79
N VAL A 113 -3.78 -6.03 -5.80
CA VAL A 113 -4.21 -5.97 -4.39
C VAL A 113 -5.38 -5.00 -4.23
N ALA A 114 -5.30 -3.81 -4.84
CA ALA A 114 -6.37 -2.83 -4.85
C ALA A 114 -7.62 -3.37 -5.56
N ALA A 115 -7.47 -4.10 -6.68
CA ALA A 115 -8.61 -4.68 -7.40
C ALA A 115 -9.37 -5.71 -6.55
N VAL A 116 -8.66 -6.53 -5.77
CA VAL A 116 -9.30 -7.48 -4.85
C VAL A 116 -10.07 -6.75 -3.75
N ASN A 117 -9.47 -5.76 -3.10
CA ASN A 117 -10.14 -4.98 -2.03
C ASN A 117 -11.30 -4.16 -2.58
N TYR A 118 -11.13 -3.54 -3.74
CA TYR A 118 -12.18 -2.81 -4.45
C TYR A 118 -13.34 -3.72 -4.84
N GLY A 119 -13.07 -4.96 -5.26
CA GLY A 119 -14.11 -5.95 -5.55
C GLY A 119 -14.98 -6.25 -4.32
N VAL A 120 -14.39 -6.30 -3.12
CA VAL A 120 -15.15 -6.45 -1.87
C VAL A 120 -15.99 -5.20 -1.57
N LEU A 121 -15.40 -4.01 -1.74
CA LEU A 121 -16.13 -2.76 -1.55
C LEU A 121 -17.30 -2.62 -2.53
N TRP A 122 -17.11 -3.00 -3.79
CA TRP A 122 -18.15 -2.98 -4.82
C TRP A 122 -19.38 -3.82 -4.47
N LEU A 123 -19.18 -4.91 -3.72
CA LEU A 123 -20.28 -5.78 -3.28
C LEU A 123 -21.01 -5.25 -2.05
N THR A 124 -20.42 -4.29 -1.33
CA THR A 124 -20.92 -3.82 -0.02
C THR A 124 -21.37 -2.37 -0.04
N ILE A 125 -20.85 -1.56 -0.96
CA ILE A 125 -21.12 -0.13 -1.12
C ILE A 125 -21.31 0.16 -2.61
N SER A 126 -22.28 1.01 -2.95
CA SER A 126 -22.45 1.53 -4.31
C SER A 126 -21.65 2.82 -4.47
N PRO A 127 -20.48 2.81 -5.14
CA PRO A 127 -19.64 4.00 -5.23
C PRO A 127 -20.25 5.06 -6.16
N GLY A 128 -20.18 6.33 -5.74
CA GLY A 128 -20.59 7.48 -6.57
C GLY A 128 -19.75 7.64 -7.83
N ALA A 129 -18.42 7.47 -7.72
CA ALA A 129 -17.49 7.48 -8.85
C ALA A 129 -16.62 6.21 -8.90
N PRO A 130 -17.14 5.09 -9.46
CA PRO A 130 -16.46 3.79 -9.55
C PRO A 130 -14.97 3.84 -9.88
N VAL A 131 -14.65 4.50 -11.00
CA VAL A 131 -13.29 4.52 -11.54
C VAL A 131 -12.36 5.32 -10.63
N LEU A 132 -12.82 6.46 -10.10
CA LEU A 132 -12.04 7.30 -9.21
C LEU A 132 -11.77 6.58 -7.88
N THR A 133 -12.77 5.93 -7.31
CA THR A 133 -12.60 5.10 -6.11
C THR A 133 -11.52 4.04 -6.28
N PHE A 134 -11.54 3.32 -7.42
CA PHE A 134 -10.49 2.34 -7.71
C PHE A 134 -9.11 2.99 -7.84
N VAL A 135 -9.00 4.11 -8.58
CA VAL A 135 -7.74 4.83 -8.76
C VAL A 135 -7.17 5.31 -7.43
N PHE A 136 -7.98 5.91 -6.56
CA PHE A 136 -7.52 6.42 -5.28
C PHE A 136 -7.13 5.30 -4.31
N LEU A 137 -7.79 4.14 -4.38
CA LEU A 137 -7.37 2.95 -3.64
C LEU A 137 -6.01 2.43 -4.13
N VAL A 138 -5.76 2.47 -5.45
CA VAL A 138 -4.44 2.15 -6.03
C VAL A 138 -3.38 3.16 -5.55
N LEU A 139 -3.69 4.46 -5.52
CA LEU A 139 -2.76 5.49 -5.04
C LEU A 139 -2.40 5.28 -3.57
N ALA A 140 -3.38 4.99 -2.71
CA ALA A 140 -3.13 4.64 -1.31
C ALA A 140 -2.18 3.43 -1.18
N GLY A 141 -2.42 2.39 -1.99
CA GLY A 141 -1.54 1.24 -2.06
C GLY A 141 -0.14 1.56 -2.56
N LEU A 142 0.01 2.48 -3.51
CA LEU A 142 1.32 2.88 -4.04
C LEU A 142 2.13 3.64 -2.99
N VAL A 143 1.49 4.50 -2.21
CA VAL A 143 2.14 5.20 -1.08
C VAL A 143 2.78 4.19 -0.15
N TYR A 144 2.02 3.18 0.28
CA TYR A 144 2.55 2.15 1.16
C TYR A 144 3.53 1.21 0.48
N ALA A 145 3.32 0.86 -0.78
CA ALA A 145 4.26 0.05 -1.54
C ALA A 145 5.65 0.70 -1.58
N PHE A 146 5.71 2.01 -1.82
CA PHE A 146 6.96 2.76 -1.83
C PHE A 146 7.53 2.95 -0.43
N LEU A 147 6.69 3.17 0.57
CA LEU A 147 7.12 3.22 1.97
C LEU A 147 7.75 1.88 2.40
N GLY A 148 7.10 0.77 2.07
CA GLY A 148 7.63 -0.57 2.30
C GLY A 148 8.93 -0.84 1.54
N ALA A 149 9.02 -0.42 0.28
CA ALA A 149 10.25 -0.49 -0.50
C ALA A 149 11.38 0.34 0.13
N LEU A 150 11.08 1.54 0.65
CA LEU A 150 12.03 2.39 1.37
C LEU A 150 12.53 1.69 2.64
N VAL A 151 11.62 1.15 3.44
CA VAL A 151 11.96 0.36 4.63
C VAL A 151 12.82 -0.84 4.26
N GLY A 152 12.50 -1.56 3.18
CA GLY A 152 13.31 -2.70 2.69
C GLY A 152 14.64 -2.31 2.06
N ALA A 153 14.81 -1.05 1.67
CA ALA A 153 16.09 -0.51 1.26
C ALA A 153 16.97 -0.22 2.49
N LEU A 154 16.38 0.24 3.59
CA LEU A 154 17.09 0.59 4.82
C LEU A 154 17.37 -0.62 5.72
N LEU A 155 16.41 -1.52 5.88
CA LEU A 155 16.50 -2.65 6.79
C LEU A 155 16.95 -3.94 6.06
N PRO A 156 17.92 -4.69 6.62
CA PRO A 156 18.46 -5.87 5.97
C PRO A 156 17.58 -7.12 6.16
N ARG A 157 16.69 -7.12 7.15
CA ARG A 157 15.95 -8.31 7.59
C ARG A 157 14.45 -8.12 7.43
N LEU A 158 13.81 -9.16 6.88
CA LEU A 158 12.37 -9.16 6.59
C LEU A 158 11.54 -9.01 7.87
N PHE A 159 11.94 -9.67 8.96
CA PHE A 159 11.20 -9.63 10.22
C PHE A 159 11.17 -8.20 10.80
N GLU A 160 12.34 -7.60 11.01
CA GLU A 160 12.48 -6.22 11.52
C GLU A 160 11.73 -5.22 10.63
N GLY A 161 11.89 -5.33 9.30
CA GLY A 161 11.18 -4.46 8.36
C GLY A 161 9.67 -4.66 8.37
N SER A 162 9.18 -5.89 8.54
CA SER A 162 7.74 -6.16 8.54
C SER A 162 7.07 -5.55 9.77
N LEU A 163 7.73 -5.60 10.94
CA LEU A 163 7.25 -4.94 12.16
C LEU A 163 7.14 -3.43 11.96
N VAL A 164 8.14 -2.79 11.35
CA VAL A 164 8.12 -1.36 11.05
C VAL A 164 6.97 -1.01 10.09
N VAL A 165 6.85 -1.73 8.98
CA VAL A 165 5.79 -1.47 7.98
C VAL A 165 4.40 -1.64 8.57
N VAL A 166 4.18 -2.72 9.33
CA VAL A 166 2.88 -2.98 9.97
C VAL A 166 2.56 -1.91 11.01
N PHE A 167 3.53 -1.57 11.87
CA PHE A 167 3.31 -0.55 12.89
C PHE A 167 3.04 0.83 12.28
N LEU A 168 3.77 1.20 11.23
CA LEU A 168 3.52 2.43 10.47
C LEU A 168 2.10 2.41 9.88
N ALA A 169 1.70 1.33 9.21
CA ALA A 169 0.35 1.21 8.64
C ALA A 169 -0.75 1.32 9.68
N MET A 170 -0.55 0.72 10.86
CA MET A 170 -1.52 0.78 11.96
C MET A 170 -1.63 2.18 12.56
N MET A 171 -0.50 2.83 12.84
CA MET A 171 -0.48 4.18 13.39
C MET A 171 -1.02 5.20 12.40
N ASP A 172 -0.67 5.05 11.13
CA ASP A 172 -1.18 5.89 10.06
C ASP A 172 -2.69 5.73 9.89
N ALA A 173 -3.19 4.51 9.69
CA ALA A 173 -4.63 4.29 9.55
C ALA A 173 -5.44 4.72 10.80
N PHE A 174 -4.84 4.62 11.99
CA PHE A 174 -5.47 5.07 13.23
C PHE A 174 -5.53 6.60 13.34
N LEU A 175 -4.45 7.30 12.96
CA LEU A 175 -4.36 8.76 13.09
C LEU A 175 -4.99 9.49 11.91
N SER A 176 -4.76 9.01 10.69
CA SER A 176 -5.30 9.56 9.46
C SER A 176 -6.78 9.24 9.27
N GLY A 177 -7.26 8.17 9.90
CA GLY A 177 -8.67 7.80 9.95
C GLY A 177 -9.49 8.80 10.75
N ASP A 178 -10.82 8.75 10.57
CA ASP A 178 -11.74 9.52 11.40
C ASP A 178 -11.70 8.94 12.81
N SER A 179 -10.76 9.44 13.62
CA SER A 179 -10.41 8.86 14.92
C SER A 179 -11.64 8.86 15.82
N PRO A 180 -12.13 7.69 16.25
CA PRO A 180 -13.27 7.62 17.15
C PRO A 180 -12.96 8.15 18.56
N LEU A 181 -11.70 8.55 18.82
CA LEU A 181 -11.18 8.91 20.13
C LEU A 181 -10.81 10.39 20.27
N ALA A 182 -10.82 11.17 19.19
CA ALA A 182 -10.44 12.57 19.22
C ALA A 182 -11.33 13.40 18.29
N ALA A 183 -12.00 14.40 18.86
CA ALA A 183 -12.77 15.39 18.11
C ALA A 183 -11.87 16.43 17.43
N ASP A 184 -10.80 16.83 18.13
CA ASP A 184 -9.79 17.76 17.62
C ASP A 184 -8.56 16.96 17.19
N VAL A 185 -8.56 16.53 15.93
CA VAL A 185 -7.39 15.88 15.33
C VAL A 185 -6.33 16.96 15.05
N PRO A 186 -5.09 16.81 15.53
CA PRO A 186 -4.05 17.80 15.28
C PRO A 186 -3.78 18.04 13.79
N GLU A 187 -3.52 19.28 13.38
CA GLU A 187 -3.25 19.65 11.98
C GLU A 187 -2.08 18.88 11.35
N PHE A 188 -1.11 18.43 12.15
CA PHE A 188 0.03 17.66 11.62
C PHE A 188 -0.36 16.29 11.05
N VAL A 189 -1.58 15.81 11.35
CA VAL A 189 -2.11 14.55 10.82
C VAL A 189 -2.30 14.61 9.30
N GLU A 190 -2.47 15.80 8.70
CA GLU A 190 -2.55 15.96 7.25
C GLU A 190 -1.31 15.43 6.51
N TYR A 191 -0.14 15.45 7.16
CA TYR A 191 1.11 14.96 6.59
C TYR A 191 1.25 13.43 6.62
N PHE A 192 0.30 12.72 7.23
CA PHE A 192 0.35 11.28 7.31
C PHE A 192 0.11 10.63 5.94
N PRO A 193 0.80 9.51 5.64
CA PRO A 193 0.76 8.92 4.29
C PRO A 193 -0.64 8.54 3.81
N LEU A 194 -1.56 8.13 4.70
CA LEU A 194 -2.93 7.76 4.32
C LEU A 194 -3.97 8.89 4.43
N TYR A 195 -3.63 10.07 4.95
CA TYR A 195 -4.61 11.14 5.14
C TYR A 195 -5.29 11.57 3.83
N HIS A 196 -4.54 12.14 2.89
CA HIS A 196 -5.10 12.59 1.61
C HIS A 196 -5.63 11.44 0.72
N PRO A 197 -5.00 10.24 0.65
CA PRO A 197 -5.61 9.11 -0.04
C PRO A 197 -6.96 8.68 0.53
N LYS A 198 -7.15 8.78 1.86
CA LYS A 198 -8.44 8.50 2.53
C LYS A 198 -9.49 9.53 2.14
N GLU A 199 -9.18 10.82 2.23
CA GLU A 199 -10.11 11.91 1.86
C GLU A 199 -10.59 11.76 0.41
N LEU A 200 -9.66 11.56 -0.53
CA LEU A 200 -9.99 11.31 -1.95
C LEU A 200 -10.90 10.09 -2.12
N LEU A 201 -10.61 9.01 -1.39
CA LEU A 201 -11.39 7.77 -1.47
C LEU A 201 -12.81 7.96 -0.93
N GLN A 202 -12.97 8.69 0.19
CA GLN A 202 -14.25 9.02 0.80
C GLN A 202 -15.09 9.91 -0.13
N GLU A 203 -14.50 10.98 -0.67
CA GLU A 203 -15.17 11.88 -1.61
C GLU A 203 -15.63 11.12 -2.88
N ALA A 204 -14.74 10.31 -3.48
CA ALA A 204 -15.08 9.55 -4.68
C ALA A 204 -16.16 8.49 -4.41
N MET A 205 -16.10 7.82 -3.25
CA MET A 205 -17.03 6.75 -2.92
C MET A 205 -18.42 7.31 -2.55
N PHE A 206 -18.49 8.35 -1.73
CA PHE A 206 -19.75 8.82 -1.17
C PHE A 206 -20.36 10.02 -1.90
N GLN A 207 -19.54 10.89 -2.49
CA GLN A 207 -20.00 12.13 -3.15
C GLN A 207 -19.87 12.05 -4.68
N GLY A 208 -19.04 11.15 -5.21
CA GLY A 208 -18.76 11.03 -6.63
C GLY A 208 -17.88 12.15 -7.19
N THR A 209 -17.26 12.94 -6.30
CA THR A 209 -16.36 14.05 -6.61
C THR A 209 -14.97 13.79 -6.03
N TYR A 210 -14.02 14.70 -6.27
CA TYR A 210 -12.73 14.68 -5.60
C TYR A 210 -12.12 16.08 -5.55
N THR A 211 -11.33 16.33 -4.53
CA THR A 211 -10.61 17.58 -4.32
C THR A 211 -9.23 17.50 -4.99
N THR A 212 -8.95 18.43 -5.90
CA THR A 212 -7.68 18.44 -6.65
C THR A 212 -6.47 18.74 -5.78
N GLY A 213 -6.66 19.43 -4.64
CA GLY A 213 -5.62 19.71 -3.67
C GLY A 213 -5.03 18.43 -3.08
N ASP A 214 -5.88 17.53 -2.61
CA ASP A 214 -5.47 16.24 -2.04
C ASP A 214 -4.78 15.36 -3.09
N LEU A 215 -5.28 15.36 -4.32
CA LEU A 215 -4.63 14.64 -5.43
C LEU A 215 -3.21 15.19 -5.70
N GLY A 216 -3.05 16.51 -5.67
CA GLY A 216 -1.76 17.16 -5.79
C GLY A 216 -0.81 16.76 -4.67
N PHE A 217 -1.31 16.67 -3.43
CA PHE A 217 -0.54 16.22 -2.28
C PHE A 217 -0.11 14.76 -2.41
N VAL A 218 -1.02 13.87 -2.77
CA VAL A 218 -0.71 12.43 -2.99
C VAL A 218 0.33 12.26 -4.09
N ALA A 219 0.20 12.99 -5.20
CA ALA A 219 1.19 12.97 -6.28
C ALA A 219 2.56 13.48 -5.79
N GLY A 220 2.59 14.57 -5.04
CA GLY A 220 3.80 15.10 -4.41
C GLY A 220 4.45 14.10 -3.45
N TYR A 221 3.66 13.45 -2.62
CA TYR A 221 4.10 12.44 -1.66
C TYR A 221 4.73 11.22 -2.36
N LEU A 222 4.08 10.72 -3.42
CA LEU A 222 4.61 9.63 -4.23
C LEU A 222 5.93 10.02 -4.93
N LEU A 223 6.05 11.26 -5.42
CA LEU A 223 7.30 11.75 -6.00
C LEU A 223 8.41 11.82 -4.97
N VAL A 224 8.13 12.31 -3.75
CA VAL A 224 9.10 12.34 -2.65
C VAL A 224 9.55 10.92 -2.30
N LEU A 225 8.62 9.98 -2.12
CA LEU A 225 8.94 8.58 -1.85
C LEU A 225 9.76 7.96 -2.99
N LEU A 226 9.42 8.22 -4.25
CA LEU A 226 10.17 7.74 -5.40
C LEU A 226 11.63 8.25 -5.39
N VAL A 227 11.83 9.53 -5.09
CA VAL A 227 13.16 10.14 -4.96
C VAL A 227 13.92 9.50 -3.81
N LEU A 228 13.29 9.32 -2.64
CA LEU A 228 13.91 8.69 -1.47
C LEU A 228 14.32 7.24 -1.73
N VAL A 229 13.42 6.43 -2.28
CA VAL A 229 13.70 5.03 -2.64
C VAL A 229 14.87 4.97 -3.62
N THR A 230 14.87 5.85 -4.63
CA THR A 230 15.96 5.92 -5.62
C THR A 230 17.29 6.32 -4.99
N ALA A 231 17.29 7.32 -4.12
CA ALA A 231 18.48 7.79 -3.44
C ALA A 231 19.07 6.72 -2.52
N VAL A 232 18.24 6.11 -1.66
CA VAL A 232 18.67 5.06 -0.72
C VAL A 232 19.17 3.82 -1.49
N PHE A 233 18.49 3.41 -2.56
CA PHE A 233 18.95 2.32 -3.41
C PHE A 233 20.31 2.63 -4.06
N GLY A 234 20.49 3.85 -4.55
CA GLY A 234 21.76 4.29 -5.12
C GLY A 234 22.91 4.28 -4.11
N VAL A 235 22.68 4.71 -2.87
CA VAL A 235 23.68 4.72 -1.80
C VAL A 235 24.03 3.29 -1.37
N THR A 236 23.04 2.44 -1.10
CA THR A 236 23.25 1.05 -0.66
C THR A 236 23.98 0.19 -1.70
N MET A 237 23.76 0.45 -2.99
CA MET A 237 24.51 -0.22 -4.06
C MET A 237 25.96 0.26 -4.19
N ARG A 238 26.29 1.49 -3.78
CA ARG A 238 27.66 2.04 -3.82
C ARG A 238 28.50 1.59 -2.63
N THR A 239 27.94 1.58 -1.42
CA THR A 239 28.70 1.31 -0.19
C THR A 239 29.14 -0.15 -0.04
N SER A 240 28.43 -1.09 -0.66
CA SER A 240 28.75 -2.52 -0.60
C SER A 240 29.91 -2.95 -1.51
N GLY A 241 30.57 -2.02 -2.20
CA GLY A 241 31.84 -2.26 -2.91
C GLY A 241 33.08 -2.31 -2.00
N GLY A 242 32.94 -2.05 -0.69
CA GLY A 242 34.09 -1.83 0.20
C GLY A 242 34.48 -2.97 1.16
N TRP A 243 33.79 -4.11 1.17
CA TRP A 243 34.13 -5.23 2.06
C TRP A 243 34.62 -6.44 1.26
N SER A 244 35.87 -6.34 0.82
CA SER A 244 36.74 -7.47 0.55
C SER A 244 38.04 -7.25 1.32
N ALA A 245 38.08 -7.78 2.54
CA ALA A 245 39.27 -8.19 3.27
C ALA A 245 38.85 -9.31 4.21
#